data_AF-A0A4S2H0H3-F1
#
_entry.id   AF-A0A4S2H0H3-F1
#
_cell.length_a   1.000
_cell.length_b   1.000
_cell.length_c   1.000
_cell.angle_alpha   90.00
_cell.angle_beta   90.00
_cell.angle_gamma   90.00
#
_symmetry.space_group_name_H-M   'P 1'
#
loop_
_entity.id
_entity.type
_entity.pdbx_description
1 polymer ?
#
loop_
_entity_poly.entity_id
_entity_poly.type
_entity_poly.pdbx_seq_one_letter_code
_entity_poly.pdbx_strand_id
1 'polypeptide(L)'
;MDYRTTMDLLQLLFFAGLAVFLGVRLYMTLGKQTGRTPEEHAREMREQAARREAGRPAERAQSAPAEAGPEAIARHYAGPAGSGLAEIAEADRNFDPQTFLTGAKQAWRMVVEAYAKGDRDTLKGLLSPRVLEAYSKAIAEREDKGHTQITEIERLREAEIVEASLNDNRARIRVRFVAELATETRDAAGERVSGDLALLKTVSEVWSFERDVTSSDPNWTLAGVKPV
;
A
#
# COMPACT_ATOMS: atom_id res chain seq x y z
N MET A 1 28.65 46.35 -7.41
CA MET A 1 28.53 44.90 -7.65
C MET A 1 27.07 44.65 -7.97
N ASP A 2 26.75 44.44 -9.24
CA ASP A 2 25.36 44.47 -9.72
C ASP A 2 24.55 43.28 -9.20
N TYR A 3 23.38 43.56 -8.63
CA TYR A 3 22.45 42.55 -8.12
C TYR A 3 21.96 41.60 -9.23
N ARG A 4 21.97 42.04 -10.50
CA ARG A 4 21.68 41.19 -11.66
C ARG A 4 22.69 40.06 -11.83
N THR A 5 23.99 40.38 -11.78
CA THR A 5 25.06 39.39 -11.98
C THR A 5 25.12 38.38 -10.84
N THR A 6 24.78 38.79 -9.61
CA THR A 6 24.70 37.87 -8.45
C THR A 6 23.45 36.97 -8.50
N MET A 7 22.31 37.45 -9.01
CA MET A 7 21.13 36.61 -9.27
C MET A 7 21.36 35.63 -10.43
N ASP A 8 22.02 36.05 -11.50
CA ASP A 8 22.38 35.18 -12.63
C ASP A 8 23.39 34.10 -12.21
N LEU A 9 24.38 34.46 -11.37
CA LEU A 9 25.34 33.50 -10.81
C LEU A 9 24.63 32.48 -9.90
N LEU A 10 23.65 32.91 -9.10
CA LEU A 10 22.88 32.03 -8.22
C LEU A 10 21.97 31.09 -9.02
N GLN A 11 21.35 31.57 -10.10
CA GLN A 11 20.58 30.73 -11.03
C GLN A 11 21.46 29.71 -11.74
N LEU A 12 22.65 30.11 -12.20
CA LEU A 12 23.61 29.21 -12.83
C LEU A 12 24.04 28.10 -11.85
N LEU A 13 24.31 28.43 -10.60
CA LEU A 13 24.65 27.46 -9.55
C LEU A 13 23.48 26.53 -9.21
N PHE A 14 22.25 27.05 -9.18
CA PHE A 14 21.05 26.26 -8.97
C PHE A 14 20.81 25.25 -10.10
N PHE A 15 20.88 25.68 -11.36
CA PHE A 15 20.73 24.79 -12.52
C PHE A 15 21.88 23.79 -12.62
N ALA A 16 23.11 24.18 -12.28
CA ALA A 16 24.24 23.25 -12.22
C ALA A 16 24.02 22.17 -11.14
N GLY A 17 23.55 22.55 -9.94
CA GLY A 17 23.21 21.60 -8.88
C GLY A 17 22.07 20.66 -9.29
N LEU A 18 21.04 21.18 -9.96
CA LEU A 18 19.93 20.39 -10.47
C LEU A 18 20.37 19.40 -11.57
N ALA A 19 21.25 19.83 -12.48
CA ALA A 19 21.80 18.97 -13.53
C ALA A 19 22.65 17.84 -12.97
N VAL A 20 23.50 18.11 -11.97
CA VAL A 20 24.29 17.10 -11.27
C VAL A 20 23.37 16.12 -10.52
N PHE A 21 22.36 16.63 -9.81
CA PHE A 21 21.38 15.79 -9.12
C PHE A 21 20.64 14.86 -10.09
N LEU A 22 20.19 15.36 -11.25
CA LEU A 22 19.55 14.56 -12.28
C LEU A 22 20.52 13.54 -12.89
N GLY A 23 21.77 13.92 -13.15
CA GLY A 23 22.81 13.02 -13.66
C GLY A 23 23.14 11.87 -12.69
N VAL A 24 23.27 12.17 -11.40
CA VAL A 24 23.47 11.15 -10.35
C VAL A 24 22.25 10.25 -10.22
N ARG A 25 21.04 10.81 -10.25
CA ARG A 25 19.79 10.03 -10.21
C ARG A 25 19.68 9.08 -11.41
N LEU A 26 20.00 9.56 -12.61
CA LEU A 26 20.03 8.75 -13.83
C LEU A 26 21.10 7.64 -13.76
N TYR A 27 22.31 7.98 -13.30
CA TYR A 27 23.40 7.01 -13.13
C TYR A 27 23.03 5.91 -12.12
N MET A 28 22.36 6.27 -11.01
CA MET A 28 21.85 5.29 -10.03
C MET A 28 20.69 4.45 -10.55
N THR A 29 19.90 4.94 -11.52
CA THR A 29 18.82 4.15 -12.14
C THR A 29 19.29 3.22 -13.25
N LEU A 30 20.39 3.53 -13.96
CA LEU A 30 20.94 2.65 -15.00
C LEU A 30 21.88 1.58 -14.42
N GLY A 31 22.43 1.78 -13.22
CA GLY A 31 23.43 0.92 -12.60
C GLY A 31 22.90 -0.29 -11.81
N LYS A 32 21.90 -1.02 -12.32
CA LYS A 32 21.57 -2.38 -11.83
C LYS A 32 21.14 -3.30 -12.97
N GLN A 33 22.08 -3.56 -13.88
CA GLN A 33 22.11 -4.86 -14.55
C GLN A 33 22.78 -5.87 -13.61
N THR A 34 22.00 -6.51 -12.75
CA THR A 34 22.40 -7.84 -12.25
C THR A 34 22.01 -8.84 -13.32
N GLY A 35 22.96 -9.18 -14.18
CA GLY A 35 22.90 -10.39 -14.97
C GLY A 35 22.87 -11.57 -14.00
N ARG A 36 21.68 -12.12 -13.78
CA ARG A 36 21.46 -13.30 -12.94
C ARG A 36 22.14 -14.47 -13.64
N THR A 37 23.25 -14.97 -13.11
CA THR A 37 23.97 -16.08 -13.74
C THR A 37 23.18 -17.38 -13.51
N PRO A 38 23.18 -18.33 -14.47
CA PRO A 38 22.54 -19.64 -14.32
C PRO A 38 23.02 -20.44 -13.08
N GLU A 39 24.18 -20.10 -12.54
CA GLU A 39 24.76 -20.73 -11.35
C GLU A 39 24.07 -20.32 -10.04
N GLU A 40 23.60 -19.08 -9.91
CA GLU A 40 22.86 -18.62 -8.71
C GLU A 40 21.49 -19.32 -8.61
N HIS A 41 20.82 -19.50 -9.74
CA HIS A 41 19.54 -20.21 -9.81
C HIS A 41 19.68 -21.71 -9.50
N ALA A 42 20.81 -22.33 -9.86
CA ALA A 42 21.11 -23.72 -9.54
C ALA A 42 21.44 -23.92 -8.05
N ARG A 43 22.05 -22.91 -7.41
CA ARG A 43 22.36 -22.94 -5.97
C ARG A 43 21.10 -22.78 -5.12
N GLU A 44 20.21 -21.85 -5.47
CA GLU A 44 18.91 -21.67 -4.80
C GLU A 44 18.01 -22.92 -4.92
N MET A 45 18.02 -23.59 -6.07
CA MET A 45 17.28 -24.84 -6.28
C MET A 45 17.81 -26.01 -5.41
N ARG A 46 19.13 -26.10 -5.22
CA ARG A 46 19.74 -27.11 -4.33
C ARG A 46 19.44 -26.84 -2.86
N GLU A 47 19.45 -25.58 -2.44
CA GLU A 47 19.09 -25.18 -1.07
C GLU A 47 17.59 -25.38 -0.77
N GLN A 48 16.71 -25.14 -1.75
CA GLN A 48 15.28 -25.43 -1.62
C GLN A 48 14.98 -26.94 -1.59
N ALA A 49 15.74 -27.76 -2.32
CA ALA A 49 15.61 -29.22 -2.25
C ALA A 49 16.02 -29.77 -0.87
N ALA A 50 17.13 -29.26 -0.30
CA ALA A 50 17.58 -29.64 1.05
C ALA A 50 16.59 -29.20 2.16
N ARG A 51 15.92 -28.05 2.00
CA ARG A 51 14.86 -27.60 2.93
C ARG A 51 13.58 -28.44 2.88
N ARG A 52 13.29 -29.07 1.73
CA ARG A 52 12.11 -29.94 1.55
C ARG A 52 12.32 -31.34 2.14
N GLU A 53 13.57 -31.83 2.23
CA GLU A 53 13.88 -33.13 2.84
C GLU A 53 13.97 -33.07 4.38
N ALA A 54 14.22 -31.89 4.97
CA ALA A 54 14.32 -31.70 6.42
C ALA A 54 12.98 -31.37 7.13
N GLY A 55 11.85 -31.33 6.41
CA GLY A 55 10.56 -30.87 6.94
C GLY A 55 9.44 -31.89 6.82
N ARG A 56 9.37 -32.86 7.75
CA ARG A 56 8.11 -33.56 8.06
C ARG A 56 7.36 -32.80 9.17
N PRO A 57 6.02 -32.79 9.14
CA PRO A 57 5.22 -31.76 9.80
C PRO A 57 5.06 -32.02 11.29
N ALA A 58 5.47 -31.06 12.12
CA ALA A 58 5.00 -30.96 13.49
C ALA A 58 3.66 -30.23 13.49
N GLU A 59 2.60 -31.01 13.27
CA GLU A 59 1.26 -30.70 13.74
C GLU A 59 1.34 -30.45 15.26
N ARG A 60 1.33 -29.17 15.67
CA ARG A 60 1.06 -28.78 17.05
C ARG A 60 0.10 -27.61 17.05
N ALA A 61 -1.14 -27.92 16.73
CA ALA A 61 -2.25 -27.20 17.33
C ALA A 61 -2.32 -27.66 18.80
N GLN A 62 -2.21 -26.71 19.73
CA GLN A 62 -3.15 -26.43 20.81
C GLN A 62 -2.49 -25.85 22.07
N SER A 63 -3.18 -24.82 22.57
CA SER A 63 -3.22 -24.27 23.92
C SER A 63 -1.96 -23.62 24.50
N ALA A 64 -1.84 -22.32 24.24
CA ALA A 64 -1.61 -21.37 25.33
C ALA A 64 -2.78 -20.38 25.32
N PRO A 65 -3.37 -20.00 26.47
CA PRO A 65 -4.25 -18.84 26.50
C PRO A 65 -3.42 -17.67 25.99
N ALA A 66 -3.78 -17.13 24.82
CA ALA A 66 -3.24 -15.86 24.40
C ALA A 66 -3.54 -14.89 25.54
N GLU A 67 -2.51 -14.36 26.19
CA GLU A 67 -2.64 -13.13 26.95
C GLU A 67 -3.09 -12.07 25.94
N ALA A 68 -4.40 -11.98 25.68
CA ALA A 68 -5.00 -11.07 24.71
C ALA A 68 -5.07 -9.67 25.31
N GLY A 69 -3.91 -9.16 25.71
CA GLY A 69 -3.74 -7.85 26.31
C GLY A 69 -2.87 -6.94 25.43
N PRO A 70 -2.95 -5.61 25.64
CA PRO A 70 -2.11 -4.63 24.94
C PRO A 70 -0.61 -4.98 24.94
N GLU A 71 -0.10 -5.56 26.02
CA GLU A 71 1.30 -5.99 26.13
C GLU A 71 1.68 -7.10 25.13
N ALA A 72 0.80 -8.06 24.87
CA ALA A 72 1.07 -9.12 23.90
C ALA A 72 1.02 -8.59 22.46
N ILE A 73 0.13 -7.63 22.18
CA ILE A 73 0.06 -6.92 20.90
C ILE A 73 1.39 -6.18 20.65
N ALA A 74 1.87 -5.42 21.62
CA ALA A 74 3.13 -4.68 21.51
C ALA A 74 4.35 -5.61 21.27
N ARG A 75 4.34 -6.82 21.84
CA ARG A 75 5.40 -7.82 21.62
C ARG A 75 5.31 -8.50 20.26
N HIS A 76 4.11 -8.71 19.72
CA HIS A 76 3.88 -9.42 18.46
C HIS A 76 4.16 -8.55 17.23
N TYR A 77 3.90 -7.24 17.32
CA TYR A 77 4.13 -6.28 16.25
C TYR A 77 5.40 -5.47 16.53
N ALA A 78 6.48 -5.74 15.78
CA ALA A 78 7.75 -5.04 15.96
C ALA A 78 7.67 -3.56 15.48
N GLY A 79 8.48 -2.69 16.08
CA GLY A 79 8.61 -1.28 15.65
C GLY A 79 7.42 -0.37 16.04
N PRO A 80 7.24 0.78 15.37
CA PRO A 80 6.23 1.78 15.71
C PRO A 80 4.77 1.28 15.65
N ALA A 81 4.51 0.15 15.01
CA ALA A 81 3.18 -0.45 14.96
C ALA A 81 2.74 -1.02 16.32
N GLY A 82 3.64 -1.65 17.08
CA GLY A 82 3.29 -2.36 18.31
C GLY A 82 2.72 -1.46 19.40
N SER A 83 3.37 -0.33 19.68
CA SER A 83 2.92 0.61 20.71
C SER A 83 1.57 1.25 20.36
N GLY A 84 1.41 1.72 19.12
CA GLY A 84 0.14 2.33 18.69
C GLY A 84 -1.02 1.34 18.66
N LEU A 85 -0.78 0.08 18.28
CA LEU A 85 -1.82 -0.95 18.34
C LEU A 85 -2.22 -1.28 19.78
N ALA A 86 -1.27 -1.27 20.72
CA ALA A 86 -1.55 -1.45 22.14
C ALA A 86 -2.39 -0.30 22.72
N GLU A 87 -2.05 0.95 22.39
CA GLU A 87 -2.85 2.13 22.77
C GLU A 87 -4.28 2.05 22.23
N ILE A 88 -4.45 1.67 20.97
CA ILE A 88 -5.78 1.48 20.36
C ILE A 88 -6.57 0.38 21.09
N ALA A 89 -5.92 -0.76 21.42
CA ALA A 89 -6.57 -1.87 22.13
C ALA A 89 -6.92 -1.52 23.60
N GLU A 90 -6.22 -0.55 24.20
CA GLU A 90 -6.57 -0.04 25.52
C GLU A 90 -7.81 0.87 25.47
N ALA A 91 -7.89 1.73 24.45
CA ALA A 91 -9.01 2.65 24.25
C ALA A 91 -10.27 1.96 23.71
N ASP A 92 -10.13 0.95 22.85
CA ASP A 92 -11.22 0.12 22.35
C ASP A 92 -10.95 -1.35 22.66
N ARG A 93 -11.67 -1.87 23.66
CA ARG A 93 -11.54 -3.26 24.10
C ARG A 93 -12.04 -4.30 23.08
N ASN A 94 -12.78 -3.88 22.06
CA ASN A 94 -13.23 -4.75 20.98
C ASN A 94 -12.22 -4.77 19.81
N PHE A 95 -11.18 -3.93 19.85
CA PHE A 95 -10.19 -3.90 18.79
C PHE A 95 -9.28 -5.12 18.83
N ASP A 96 -9.17 -5.79 17.69
CA ASP A 96 -8.22 -6.87 17.45
C ASP A 96 -7.42 -6.59 16.16
N PRO A 97 -6.07 -6.51 16.22
CA PRO A 97 -5.24 -6.22 15.05
C PRO A 97 -5.40 -7.22 13.89
N GLN A 98 -5.64 -8.50 14.16
CA GLN A 98 -5.77 -9.52 13.11
C GLN A 98 -7.10 -9.39 12.37
N THR A 99 -8.17 -9.12 13.11
CA THR A 99 -9.50 -8.82 12.58
C THR A 99 -9.47 -7.54 11.74
N PHE A 100 -8.83 -6.48 12.25
CA PHE A 100 -8.58 -5.25 11.49
C PHE A 100 -7.84 -5.54 10.18
N LEU A 101 -6.73 -6.27 10.22
CA LEU A 101 -5.94 -6.56 9.02
C LEU A 101 -6.74 -7.38 8.00
N THR A 102 -7.62 -8.27 8.46
CA THR A 102 -8.52 -9.05 7.60
C THR A 102 -9.54 -8.13 6.92
N GLY A 103 -10.19 -7.23 7.67
CA GLY A 103 -11.08 -6.21 7.12
C GLY A 103 -10.37 -5.28 6.14
N ALA A 104 -9.14 -4.85 6.45
CA ALA A 104 -8.34 -3.99 5.58
C ALA A 104 -8.03 -4.66 4.23
N LYS A 105 -7.72 -5.96 4.20
CA LYS A 105 -7.54 -6.73 2.95
C LYS A 105 -8.81 -6.79 2.10
N GLN A 106 -9.97 -6.93 2.74
CA GLN A 106 -11.26 -6.94 2.05
C GLN A 106 -11.59 -5.55 1.50
N ALA A 107 -11.44 -4.51 2.33
CA ALA A 107 -11.64 -3.12 1.94
C ALA A 107 -10.73 -2.71 0.78
N TRP A 108 -9.45 -3.10 0.80
CA TRP A 108 -8.52 -2.86 -0.30
C TRP A 108 -9.07 -3.37 -1.64
N ARG A 109 -9.49 -4.65 -1.69
CA ARG A 109 -10.05 -5.25 -2.90
C ARG A 109 -11.31 -4.50 -3.37
N MET A 110 -12.25 -4.26 -2.44
CA MET A 110 -13.49 -3.56 -2.75
C MET A 110 -13.23 -2.16 -3.29
N VAL A 111 -12.31 -1.39 -2.71
CA VAL A 111 -11.96 -0.04 -3.17
C VAL A 111 -11.33 -0.07 -4.55
N VAL A 112 -10.36 -0.97 -4.80
CA VAL A 112 -9.71 -1.09 -6.11
C VAL A 112 -10.73 -1.41 -7.20
N GLU A 113 -11.59 -2.40 -6.96
CA GLU A 113 -12.63 -2.80 -7.93
C GLU A 113 -13.70 -1.72 -8.13
N ALA A 114 -14.20 -1.12 -7.03
CA ALA A 114 -15.22 -0.08 -7.10
C ALA A 114 -14.69 1.18 -7.81
N TYR A 115 -13.43 1.56 -7.58
CA TYR A 115 -12.80 2.67 -8.30
C TYR A 115 -12.67 2.40 -9.81
N ALA A 116 -12.26 1.20 -10.20
CA ALA A 116 -12.21 0.81 -11.61
C ALA A 116 -13.61 0.87 -12.26
N LYS A 117 -14.63 0.34 -11.57
CA LYS A 117 -16.03 0.33 -12.03
C LYS A 117 -16.74 1.69 -11.97
N GLY A 118 -16.21 2.66 -11.23
CA GLY A 118 -16.87 3.94 -10.97
C GLY A 118 -18.02 3.87 -9.95
N ASP A 119 -18.05 2.81 -9.14
CA ASP A 119 -19.09 2.55 -8.14
C ASP A 119 -18.90 3.42 -6.88
N ARG A 120 -19.44 4.64 -6.95
CA ARG A 120 -19.37 5.62 -5.86
C ARG A 120 -20.18 5.22 -4.63
N ASP A 121 -21.21 4.40 -4.79
CA ASP A 121 -22.06 3.94 -3.70
C ASP A 121 -21.29 3.01 -2.77
N THR A 122 -20.56 2.04 -3.34
CA THR A 122 -19.65 1.18 -2.57
C THR A 122 -18.53 2.00 -1.90
N LEU A 123 -17.95 2.97 -2.63
CA LEU A 123 -16.84 3.79 -2.10
C LEU A 123 -17.27 4.67 -0.92
N LYS A 124 -18.52 5.15 -0.88
CA LYS A 124 -19.02 6.04 0.18
C LYS A 124 -18.90 5.44 1.58
N GLY A 125 -19.06 4.12 1.72
CA GLY A 125 -18.93 3.42 3.01
C GLY A 125 -17.49 3.05 3.39
N LEU A 126 -16.55 3.12 2.45
CA LEU A 126 -15.18 2.63 2.64
C LEU A 126 -14.15 3.76 2.74
N LEU A 127 -14.48 4.95 2.23
CA LEU A 127 -13.57 6.08 2.12
C LEU A 127 -13.94 7.20 3.10
N SER A 128 -12.92 7.86 3.65
CA SER A 128 -13.15 9.12 4.35
C SER A 128 -13.72 10.18 3.38
N PRO A 129 -14.48 11.19 3.85
CA PRO A 129 -15.11 12.18 2.98
C PRO A 129 -14.14 12.85 2.00
N ARG A 130 -12.93 13.18 2.47
CA ARG A 130 -11.87 13.78 1.65
C ARG A 130 -11.39 12.85 0.53
N VAL A 131 -11.17 11.57 0.83
CA VAL A 131 -10.70 10.60 -0.17
C VAL A 131 -11.83 10.28 -1.15
N LEU A 132 -13.08 10.18 -0.67
CA LEU A 132 -14.26 9.98 -1.51
C LEU A 132 -14.42 11.10 -2.53
N GLU A 133 -14.26 12.35 -2.12
CA GLU A 133 -14.33 13.50 -3.02
C GLU A 133 -13.27 13.40 -4.14
N ALA A 134 -12.02 13.14 -3.76
CA ALA A 134 -10.93 13.00 -4.72
C ALA A 134 -11.17 11.85 -5.72
N TYR A 135 -11.63 10.69 -5.22
CA TYR A 135 -11.91 9.52 -6.06
C TYR A 135 -13.11 9.79 -6.98
N SER A 136 -14.19 10.38 -6.45
CA SER A 136 -15.38 10.71 -7.23
C SER A 136 -15.10 11.68 -8.36
N LYS A 137 -14.21 12.66 -8.12
CA LYS A 137 -13.72 13.58 -9.14
C LYS A 137 -12.92 12.87 -10.23
N ALA A 138 -11.96 12.03 -9.85
CA ALA A 138 -11.17 11.28 -10.82
C ALA A 138 -12.01 10.31 -11.66
N ILE A 139 -13.02 9.68 -11.05
CA ILE A 139 -14.00 8.85 -11.77
C ILE A 139 -14.82 9.72 -12.74
N ALA A 140 -15.30 10.88 -12.32
CA ALA A 140 -16.06 11.79 -13.19
C ALA A 140 -15.24 12.26 -14.39
N GLU A 141 -13.98 12.66 -14.17
CA GLU A 141 -13.08 13.08 -15.25
C GLU A 141 -12.79 11.95 -16.27
N ARG A 142 -12.84 10.69 -15.82
CA ARG A 142 -12.72 9.51 -16.71
C ARG A 142 -14.01 9.30 -17.50
N GLU A 143 -15.15 9.36 -16.84
CA GLU A 143 -16.47 9.22 -17.45
C GLU A 143 -16.78 10.33 -18.46
N ASP A 144 -16.40 11.57 -18.17
CA ASP A 144 -16.56 12.73 -19.07
C ASP A 144 -15.79 12.56 -20.39
N LYS A 145 -14.70 11.77 -20.38
CA LYS A 145 -13.95 11.40 -21.58
C LYS A 145 -14.53 10.19 -22.31
N GLY A 146 -15.63 9.62 -21.81
CA GLY A 146 -16.21 8.37 -22.30
C GLY A 146 -15.32 7.16 -22.04
N HIS A 147 -14.39 7.25 -21.07
CA HIS A 147 -13.45 6.17 -20.79
C HIS A 147 -14.01 5.18 -19.75
N THR A 148 -13.69 3.90 -19.92
CA THR A 148 -13.97 2.84 -18.95
C THR A 148 -12.67 2.24 -18.44
N GLN A 149 -12.62 1.82 -17.17
CA GLN A 149 -11.45 1.17 -16.60
C GLN A 149 -11.80 -0.23 -16.10
N ILE A 150 -10.88 -1.16 -16.32
CA ILE A 150 -10.93 -2.52 -15.81
C ILE A 150 -9.66 -2.75 -15.01
N THR A 151 -9.80 -3.37 -13.84
CA THR A 151 -8.68 -3.80 -13.01
C THR A 151 -8.90 -5.24 -12.61
N GLU A 152 -7.93 -6.11 -12.91
CA GLU A 152 -7.92 -7.52 -12.54
C GLU A 152 -6.86 -7.74 -11.46
N ILE A 153 -7.29 -8.23 -10.30
CA ILE A 153 -6.40 -8.54 -9.19
C ILE A 153 -6.04 -10.02 -9.28
N GLU A 154 -4.79 -10.31 -9.66
CA GLU A 154 -4.27 -11.68 -9.69
C GLU A 154 -4.08 -12.21 -8.27
N ARG A 155 -3.35 -11.45 -7.44
CA ARG A 155 -3.17 -11.80 -6.02
C ARG A 155 -2.77 -10.62 -5.16
N LEU A 156 -3.14 -10.72 -3.88
CA LEU A 156 -2.54 -9.94 -2.81
C LEU A 156 -1.39 -10.75 -2.22
N ARG A 157 -0.15 -10.35 -2.49
CA ARG A 157 1.07 -11.03 -2.02
C ARG A 157 1.30 -10.80 -0.53
N GLU A 158 1.07 -9.58 -0.07
CA GLU A 158 1.41 -9.17 1.28
C GLU A 158 0.44 -8.08 1.78
N ALA A 159 0.14 -8.13 3.08
CA ALA A 159 -0.48 -7.03 3.80
C ALA A 159 0.10 -7.01 5.22
N GLU A 160 0.76 -5.91 5.56
CA GLU A 160 1.48 -5.77 6.82
C GLU A 160 1.10 -4.45 7.49
N ILE A 161 0.79 -4.47 8.79
CA ILE A 161 0.65 -3.24 9.57
C ILE A 161 2.05 -2.67 9.80
N VAL A 162 2.30 -1.49 9.24
CA VAL A 162 3.62 -0.83 9.31
C VAL A 162 3.67 0.30 10.34
N GLU A 163 2.50 0.85 10.69
CA GLU A 163 2.40 1.90 11.70
C GLU A 163 0.99 1.91 12.31
N ALA A 164 0.89 2.26 13.59
CA ALA A 164 -0.36 2.56 14.24
C ALA A 164 -0.16 3.75 15.19
N SER A 165 -1.21 4.51 15.41
CA SER A 165 -1.21 5.65 16.34
C SER A 165 -2.63 5.93 16.83
N LEU A 166 -2.75 6.40 18.07
CA LEU A 166 -3.97 6.97 18.61
C LEU A 166 -3.71 8.44 18.95
N ASN A 167 -4.49 9.35 18.37
CA ASN A 167 -4.43 10.77 18.69
C ASN A 167 -5.82 11.21 19.16
N ASP A 168 -5.96 11.56 20.44
CA ASP A 168 -7.25 11.70 21.11
C ASP A 168 -8.10 10.44 20.88
N ASN A 169 -9.27 10.58 20.25
CA ASN A 169 -10.16 9.46 19.92
C ASN A 169 -9.91 8.90 18.51
N ARG A 170 -8.96 9.47 17.75
CA ARG A 170 -8.72 9.08 16.36
C ARG A 170 -7.61 8.07 16.26
N ALA A 171 -7.99 6.81 16.05
CA ALA A 171 -7.05 5.76 15.69
C ALA A 171 -6.71 5.84 14.21
N ARG A 172 -5.42 5.71 13.89
CA ARG A 172 -4.91 5.59 12.52
C ARG A 172 -3.98 4.40 12.42
N ILE A 173 -4.24 3.50 11.46
CA ILE A 173 -3.40 2.34 11.18
C ILE A 173 -2.98 2.37 9.72
N ARG A 174 -1.69 2.19 9.46
CA ARG A 174 -1.14 2.11 8.10
C ARG A 174 -0.79 0.68 7.76
N VAL A 175 -1.28 0.23 6.61
CA VAL A 175 -1.04 -1.11 6.08
C VAL A 175 -0.29 -0.99 4.77
N ARG A 176 0.85 -1.68 4.67
CA ARG A 176 1.55 -1.87 3.40
C ARG A 176 0.94 -3.05 2.67
N PHE A 177 0.43 -2.81 1.47
CA PHE A 177 -0.08 -3.83 0.57
C PHE A 177 0.91 -4.03 -0.58
N VAL A 178 1.20 -5.29 -0.91
CA VAL A 178 1.90 -5.68 -2.13
C VAL A 178 0.99 -6.59 -2.92
N ALA A 179 0.63 -6.21 -4.14
CA ALA A 179 -0.32 -6.92 -4.98
C ALA A 179 0.21 -7.08 -6.40
N GLU A 180 -0.29 -8.09 -7.09
CA GLU A 180 -0.17 -8.23 -8.54
C GLU A 180 -1.52 -7.99 -9.17
N LEU A 181 -1.57 -7.02 -10.07
CA LEU A 181 -2.79 -6.62 -10.76
C LEU A 181 -2.47 -6.15 -12.18
N ALA A 182 -3.45 -6.29 -13.06
CA ALA A 182 -3.45 -5.70 -14.39
C ALA A 182 -4.53 -4.62 -14.44
N THR A 183 -4.31 -3.56 -15.21
CA THR A 183 -5.30 -2.49 -15.37
C THR A 183 -5.24 -1.96 -16.77
N GLU A 184 -6.42 -1.69 -17.33
CA GLU A 184 -6.60 -1.15 -18.66
C GLU A 184 -7.71 -0.11 -18.65
N THR A 185 -7.53 0.95 -19.42
CA THR A 185 -8.55 1.96 -19.69
C THR A 185 -8.84 1.97 -21.18
N ARG A 186 -10.12 1.93 -21.54
CA ARG A 186 -10.61 1.98 -22.91
C ARG A 186 -11.42 3.25 -23.14
N ASP A 187 -11.42 3.75 -24.37
CA ASP A 187 -12.34 4.80 -24.79
C ASP A 187 -13.74 4.26 -25.10
N ALA A 188 -14.61 5.15 -25.58
CA ALA A 188 -15.98 4.81 -25.95
C ALA A 188 -16.08 3.88 -27.17
N ALA A 189 -15.04 3.80 -28.01
CA ALA A 189 -14.98 2.85 -29.12
C ALA A 189 -14.48 1.46 -28.68
N GLY A 190 -14.07 1.32 -27.42
CA GLY A 190 -13.48 0.10 -26.88
C GLY A 190 -11.98 -0.02 -27.16
N GLU A 191 -11.36 1.01 -27.73
CA GLU A 191 -9.94 1.04 -28.00
C GLU A 191 -9.17 1.36 -26.72
N ARG A 192 -8.06 0.67 -26.51
CA ARG A 192 -7.23 0.84 -25.32
C ARG A 192 -6.48 2.17 -25.38
N VAL A 193 -6.70 3.02 -24.38
CA VAL A 193 -6.04 4.32 -24.23
C VAL A 193 -4.96 4.34 -23.14
N SER A 194 -5.00 3.41 -22.19
CA SER A 194 -3.96 3.28 -21.15
C SER A 194 -3.96 1.90 -20.52
N GLY A 195 -2.83 1.53 -19.92
CA GLY A 195 -2.66 0.23 -19.29
C GLY A 195 -2.63 -0.93 -20.29
N ASP A 196 -2.73 -2.15 -19.78
CA ASP A 196 -2.82 -3.39 -20.56
C ASP A 196 -3.24 -4.53 -19.62
N LEU A 197 -4.35 -5.22 -19.90
CA LEU A 197 -4.77 -6.38 -19.10
C LEU A 197 -3.84 -7.60 -19.26
N ALA A 198 -3.06 -7.68 -20.34
CA ALA A 198 -2.08 -8.74 -20.52
C ALA A 198 -0.79 -8.54 -19.70
N LEU A 199 -0.58 -7.33 -19.17
CA LEU A 199 0.64 -6.99 -18.42
C LEU A 199 0.36 -6.95 -16.92
N LEU A 200 0.68 -8.05 -16.24
CA LEU A 200 0.62 -8.13 -14.79
C LEU A 200 1.71 -7.23 -14.17
N LYS A 201 1.30 -6.31 -13.28
CA LYS A 201 2.20 -5.41 -12.56
C LYS A 201 2.20 -5.72 -11.07
N THR A 202 3.39 -5.69 -10.47
CA THR A 202 3.51 -5.66 -9.01
C THR A 202 3.38 -4.22 -8.52
N VAL A 203 2.43 -3.96 -7.63
CA VAL A 203 2.16 -2.66 -7.01
C VAL A 203 2.40 -2.76 -5.51
N SER A 204 3.07 -1.76 -4.95
CA SER A 204 3.34 -1.63 -3.51
C SER A 204 2.86 -0.28 -3.01
N GLU A 205 1.96 -0.28 -2.04
CA GLU A 205 1.31 0.92 -1.52
C GLU A 205 1.14 0.85 0.00
N VAL A 206 1.18 1.99 0.66
CA VAL A 206 0.79 2.15 2.07
C VAL A 206 -0.55 2.87 2.13
N TRP A 207 -1.53 2.17 2.69
CA TRP A 207 -2.89 2.67 2.89
C TRP A 207 -3.07 3.03 4.36
N SER A 208 -3.60 4.23 4.61
CA SER A 208 -3.90 4.73 5.96
C SER A 208 -5.38 4.60 6.23
N PHE A 209 -5.75 3.83 7.24
CA PHE A 209 -7.12 3.66 7.70
C PHE A 209 -7.34 4.43 8.99
N GLU A 210 -8.54 4.96 9.17
CA GLU A 210 -8.92 5.70 10.37
C GLU A 210 -10.28 5.29 10.89
N ARG A 211 -10.41 5.40 12.22
CA ARG A 211 -11.68 5.28 12.93
C ARG A 211 -11.65 6.15 14.19
N ASP A 212 -12.81 6.68 14.55
CA ASP A 212 -13.02 7.22 15.89
C ASP A 212 -13.33 6.06 16.85
N VAL A 213 -12.48 5.81 17.84
CA VAL A 213 -12.61 4.66 18.75
C VAL A 213 -13.80 4.78 19.70
N THR A 214 -14.39 5.97 19.82
CA THR A 214 -15.61 6.21 20.61
C THR A 214 -16.89 6.07 19.80
N SER A 215 -16.77 5.95 18.46
CA SER A 215 -17.90 5.75 17.57
C SER A 215 -18.53 4.37 17.77
N SER A 216 -19.86 4.31 17.72
CA SER A 216 -20.59 3.05 17.64
C SER A 216 -20.47 2.37 16.27
N ASP A 217 -20.02 3.11 15.25
CA ASP A 217 -19.71 2.56 13.93
C ASP A 217 -18.34 1.85 13.97
N PRO A 218 -18.29 0.52 13.83
CA PRO A 218 -17.03 -0.23 13.88
C PRO A 218 -16.20 -0.06 12.59
N ASN A 219 -16.73 0.62 11.57
CA ASN A 219 -16.08 0.70 10.26
C ASN A 219 -14.84 1.58 10.27
N TRP A 220 -13.78 1.06 9.66
CA TRP A 220 -12.55 1.80 9.36
C TRP A 220 -12.65 2.37 7.95
N THR A 221 -12.29 3.63 7.78
CA THR A 221 -12.33 4.30 6.48
C THR A 221 -10.93 4.57 5.95
N LEU A 222 -10.77 4.50 4.62
CA LEU A 222 -9.53 4.86 3.95
C LEU A 222 -9.34 6.39 3.99
N ALA A 223 -8.28 6.82 4.66
CA ALA A 223 -7.92 8.22 4.83
C ALA A 223 -6.78 8.68 3.90
N GLY A 224 -6.03 7.74 3.32
CA GLY A 224 -5.03 8.08 2.30
C GLY A 224 -4.29 6.87 1.74
N VAL A 225 -3.70 7.06 0.57
CA VAL A 225 -2.90 6.07 -0.15
C VAL A 225 -1.57 6.71 -0.57
N LYS A 226 -0.47 5.99 -0.42
CA LYS A 226 0.86 6.41 -0.87
C LYS A 226 1.57 5.26 -1.57
N PRO A 227 2.06 5.44 -2.82
CA PRO A 227 2.97 4.48 -3.44
C PRO A 227 4.27 4.34 -2.64
N VAL A 228 4.89 3.16 -2.71
CA VAL A 228 6.19 2.84 -2.10
C VAL A 228 7.24 2.61 -3.18
#